data_AF-A0AAW6BE26-F1
#
_entry.id   AF-A0AAW6BE26-F1
#
_cell.length_a   1.000
_cell.length_b   1.000
_cell.length_c   1.000
_cell.angle_alpha   90.00
_cell.angle_beta   90.00
_cell.angle_gamma   90.00
#
_symmetry.space_group_name_H-M   'P 1'
#
loop_
_entity.id
_entity.type
_entity.pdbx_description
1 polymer ?
#
loop_
_entity_poly.entity_id
_entity_poly.type
_entity_poly.pdbx_seq_one_letter_code
_entity_poly.pdbx_strand_id
1 'polypeptide(L)'
;MLRVILIGFKSGLSEAKKSPLNLWLSAFVNFSYYIAQAFFWYAILNSQSSGYILSDGFIIIFFTTVCLVDNLYLFLFGRGSLLLVKKVKSLKLEPHLTLPINTQFLYVTTNIAFEHFLLSFLSLVLFFTVHIYFGTNILLVFLHFIMVLEGVLILTSITWIIRTTIFWTTSLVSIKNSNPCFKVLVRPEQSFHGVVRFILMFILPCLFITGVPASVVSGIMSMKWFFIQTLVTLILILILILILIFIAKLVFDIGVKRYSKYIT
;
A
#
# COMPACT_ATOMS: atom_id res chain seq x y z
N MET A 1 8.94 -5.08 21.65
CA MET A 1 8.50 -4.71 20.28
C MET A 1 8.86 -3.27 19.91
N LEU A 2 8.54 -2.26 20.72
CA LEU A 2 8.82 -0.84 20.40
C LEU A 2 10.30 -0.53 20.11
N ARG A 3 11.23 -1.17 20.84
CA ARG A 3 12.68 -1.06 20.57
C ARG A 3 13.07 -1.54 19.16
N VAL A 4 12.41 -2.56 18.60
CA VAL A 4 12.70 -3.09 17.26
C VAL A 4 12.29 -2.08 16.18
N ILE A 5 11.14 -1.43 16.36
CA ILE A 5 10.65 -0.37 15.47
C ILE A 5 11.63 0.81 15.47
N LEU A 6 12.11 1.23 16.64
CA LEU A 6 13.10 2.31 16.77
C LEU A 6 14.43 1.96 16.10
N ILE A 7 14.87 0.70 16.18
CA ILE A 7 16.07 0.22 15.47
C ILE A 7 15.85 0.30 13.96
N GLY A 8 14.68 -0.10 13.47
CA GLY A 8 14.29 0.04 12.07
C GLY A 8 14.38 1.48 11.57
N PHE A 9 13.82 2.41 12.33
CA PHE A 9 13.86 3.83 12.02
C PHE A 9 15.29 4.37 11.98
N LYS A 10 16.13 4.04 12.98
CA LYS A 10 17.55 4.43 13.01
C LYS A 10 18.33 3.85 11.83
N SER A 11 18.08 2.60 11.47
CA SER A 11 18.73 1.92 10.35
C SER A 11 18.37 2.56 9.03
N GLY A 12 17.08 2.79 8.76
CA GLY A 12 16.62 3.43 7.54
C GLY A 12 17.17 4.85 7.39
N LEU A 13 17.22 5.62 8.49
CA LEU A 13 17.80 6.97 8.47
C LEU A 13 19.31 6.94 8.22
N SER A 14 20.03 5.98 8.80
CA SER A 14 21.47 5.80 8.56
C SER A 14 21.75 5.49 7.09
N GLU A 15 20.93 4.65 6.45
CA GLU A 15 21.09 4.33 5.03
C GLU A 15 20.80 5.51 4.12
N ALA A 16 19.75 6.29 4.40
CA ALA A 16 19.45 7.53 3.68
C ALA A 16 20.60 8.55 3.78
N LYS A 17 21.24 8.66 4.94
CA LYS A 17 22.43 9.52 5.13
C LYS A 17 23.64 9.05 4.33
N LYS A 18 23.80 7.74 4.12
CA LYS A 18 24.91 7.17 3.35
C LYS A 18 24.78 7.41 1.84
N SER A 19 23.55 7.53 1.33
CA SER A 19 23.29 7.73 -0.11
C SER A 19 22.27 8.85 -0.35
N PRO A 20 22.66 10.13 -0.18
CA PRO A 20 21.75 11.25 -0.39
C PRO A 20 21.28 11.36 -1.85
N LEU A 21 22.14 10.98 -2.81
CA LEU A 21 21.77 10.94 -4.23
C LEU A 21 20.63 9.96 -4.50
N ASN A 22 20.61 8.79 -3.85
CA ASN A 22 19.54 7.83 -4.02
C ASN A 22 18.19 8.36 -3.48
N LEU A 23 18.22 9.10 -2.38
CA LEU A 23 17.04 9.77 -1.84
C LEU A 23 16.43 10.72 -2.88
N TRP A 24 17.22 11.66 -3.42
CA TRP A 24 16.75 12.64 -4.39
C TRP A 24 16.29 12.00 -5.70
N LEU A 25 17.04 11.02 -6.21
CA LEU A 25 16.70 10.34 -7.46
C LEU A 25 15.40 9.53 -7.31
N SER A 26 15.22 8.82 -6.19
CA SER A 26 13.96 8.11 -5.92
C SER A 26 12.77 9.07 -5.83
N ALA A 27 12.96 10.24 -5.19
CA ALA A 27 11.93 11.25 -5.05
C ALA A 27 11.55 11.81 -6.43
N PHE A 28 12.54 12.13 -7.26
CA PHE A 28 12.34 12.62 -8.62
C PHE A 28 11.59 11.61 -9.51
N VAL A 29 11.99 10.33 -9.48
CA VAL A 29 11.34 9.28 -10.26
C VAL A 29 9.86 9.15 -9.87
N ASN A 30 9.56 9.05 -8.58
CA ASN A 30 8.18 8.94 -8.12
C ASN A 30 7.38 10.22 -8.40
N PHE A 31 8.00 11.39 -8.28
CA PHE A 31 7.35 12.67 -8.60
C PHE A 31 6.98 12.74 -10.09
N SER A 32 7.89 12.32 -10.98
CA SER A 32 7.61 12.26 -12.42
C SER A 32 6.46 11.29 -12.75
N TYR A 33 6.34 10.18 -12.02
CA TYR A 33 5.22 9.25 -12.14
C TYR A 33 3.88 9.89 -11.79
N TYR A 34 3.82 10.64 -10.68
CA TYR A 34 2.60 11.36 -10.28
C TYR A 34 2.25 12.51 -11.23
N ILE A 35 3.24 13.20 -11.81
CA ILE A 35 3.01 14.19 -12.86
C ILE A 35 2.36 13.53 -14.08
N ALA A 36 2.93 12.42 -14.55
CA ALA A 36 2.37 11.68 -15.69
C ALA A 36 0.92 11.21 -15.39
N GLN A 37 0.66 10.76 -14.17
CA GLN A 37 -0.67 10.36 -13.74
C GLN A 37 -1.64 11.55 -13.65
N ALA A 38 -1.19 12.72 -13.21
CA ALA A 38 -1.99 13.94 -13.21
C ALA A 38 -2.35 14.39 -14.64
N PHE A 39 -1.41 14.33 -15.58
CA PHE A 39 -1.69 14.60 -17.00
C PHE A 39 -2.70 13.62 -17.59
N PHE A 40 -2.61 12.34 -17.22
CA PHE A 40 -3.59 11.34 -17.64
C PHE A 40 -5.00 11.68 -17.16
N TRP A 41 -5.15 12.07 -15.89
CA TRP A 41 -6.45 12.49 -15.35
C TRP A 41 -6.97 13.78 -15.98
N TYR A 42 -6.09 14.75 -16.20
CA TYR A 42 -6.43 15.99 -16.90
C TYR A 42 -6.92 15.74 -18.33
N ALA A 43 -6.26 14.83 -19.07
CA ALA A 43 -6.68 14.44 -20.41
C ALA A 43 -8.06 13.76 -20.41
N ILE A 44 -8.34 12.90 -19.43
CA ILE A 44 -9.65 12.25 -19.28
C ILE A 44 -10.74 13.28 -19.02
N LEU A 45 -10.51 14.24 -18.11
CA LEU A 45 -11.49 15.27 -17.79
C LEU A 45 -11.88 16.13 -18.99
N ASN A 46 -10.91 16.46 -19.84
CA ASN A 46 -11.14 17.30 -21.03
C ASN A 46 -11.76 16.53 -22.21
N SER A 47 -11.75 15.19 -22.18
CA SER A 47 -12.47 14.40 -23.17
C SER A 47 -13.96 14.41 -22.82
N GLN A 48 -14.77 15.13 -23.62
CA GLN A 48 -16.19 15.51 -23.39
C GLN A 48 -17.20 14.35 -23.15
N SER A 49 -16.76 13.12 -22.92
CA SER A 49 -17.59 11.93 -22.71
C SER A 49 -17.69 11.45 -21.26
N SER A 50 -17.16 12.17 -20.27
CA SER A 50 -17.31 11.82 -18.85
C SER A 50 -18.64 12.33 -18.29
N GLY A 51 -19.76 11.79 -18.81
CA GLY A 51 -21.08 12.09 -18.28
C GLY A 51 -21.16 11.80 -16.77
N TYR A 52 -21.54 12.80 -15.97
CA TYR A 52 -22.03 12.82 -14.58
C TYR A 52 -21.26 12.04 -13.47
N ILE A 53 -20.36 11.12 -13.82
CA ILE A 53 -19.86 10.07 -12.94
C ILE A 53 -18.51 10.44 -12.30
N LEU A 54 -17.75 11.35 -12.93
CA LEU A 54 -16.44 11.80 -12.45
C LEU A 54 -16.42 13.33 -12.42
N SER A 55 -16.84 13.90 -11.29
CA SER A 55 -16.70 15.34 -11.07
C SER A 55 -15.23 15.73 -10.91
N ASP A 56 -14.84 16.92 -11.36
CA ASP A 56 -13.48 17.45 -11.22
C ASP A 56 -12.99 17.37 -9.76
N GLY A 57 -13.87 17.71 -8.82
CA GLY A 57 -13.59 17.64 -7.40
C GLY A 57 -13.31 16.22 -6.91
N PHE A 58 -14.08 15.24 -7.36
CA PHE A 58 -13.83 13.84 -7.02
C PHE A 58 -12.48 13.35 -7.52
N ILE A 59 -12.08 13.71 -8.75
CA ILE A 59 -10.78 13.27 -9.30
C ILE A 59 -9.62 13.87 -8.52
N ILE A 60 -9.69 15.16 -8.14
CA ILE A 60 -8.63 15.80 -7.34
C ILE A 60 -8.49 15.12 -5.97
N ILE A 61 -9.62 14.86 -5.29
CA ILE A 61 -9.64 14.14 -4.01
C ILE A 61 -9.08 12.72 -4.21
N PHE A 62 -9.56 11.98 -5.21
CA PHE A 62 -9.12 10.64 -5.54
C PHE A 62 -7.62 10.58 -5.82
N PHE A 63 -7.10 11.43 -6.70
CA PHE A 63 -5.67 11.50 -7.01
C PHE A 63 -4.83 11.76 -5.75
N THR A 64 -5.32 12.62 -4.87
CA THR A 64 -4.68 12.90 -3.58
C THR A 64 -4.66 11.68 -2.67
N THR A 65 -5.75 10.92 -2.60
CA THR A 65 -5.80 9.66 -1.85
C THR A 65 -4.80 8.64 -2.38
N VAL A 66 -4.69 8.50 -3.70
CA VAL A 66 -3.76 7.58 -4.37
C VAL A 66 -2.32 7.95 -4.01
N CYS A 67 -1.95 9.21 -4.18
CA CYS A 67 -0.62 9.71 -3.85
C CYS A 67 -0.27 9.45 -2.37
N LEU A 68 -1.21 9.71 -1.45
CA LEU A 68 -0.96 9.55 -0.03
C LEU A 68 -0.81 8.07 0.35
N VAL A 69 -1.72 7.20 -0.10
CA VAL A 69 -1.66 5.77 0.20
C VAL A 69 -0.39 5.13 -0.36
N ASP A 70 -0.06 5.39 -1.62
CA ASP A 70 1.08 4.76 -2.29
C ASP A 70 2.41 5.21 -1.65
N ASN A 71 2.59 6.50 -1.41
CA ASN A 71 3.80 7.01 -0.76
C ASN A 71 3.94 6.51 0.68
N LEU A 72 2.87 6.52 1.49
CA LEU A 72 2.90 5.98 2.85
C LEU A 72 3.23 4.48 2.86
N TYR A 73 2.65 3.71 1.94
CA TYR A 73 2.96 2.30 1.78
C TYR A 73 4.45 2.09 1.42
N LEU A 74 4.96 2.80 0.42
CA LEU A 74 6.36 2.68 -0.02
C LEU A 74 7.34 3.07 1.08
N PHE A 75 7.06 4.15 1.81
CA PHE A 75 7.88 4.64 2.92
C PHE A 75 7.92 3.64 4.08
N LEU A 76 6.78 3.15 4.55
CA LEU A 76 6.71 2.34 5.77
C LEU A 76 6.96 0.85 5.52
N PHE A 77 6.44 0.29 4.43
CA PHE A 77 6.26 -1.15 4.30
C PHE A 77 6.77 -1.75 2.98
N GLY A 78 6.91 -0.94 1.93
CA GLY A 78 7.20 -1.41 0.57
C GLY A 78 8.51 -2.18 0.44
N ARG A 79 9.54 -1.78 1.19
CA ARG A 79 10.89 -2.36 1.12
C ARG A 79 11.03 -3.67 1.89
N GLY A 80 10.40 -3.79 3.06
CA GLY A 80 10.49 -4.99 3.89
C GLY A 80 10.13 -6.26 3.14
N SER A 81 9.08 -6.18 2.32
CA SER A 81 8.61 -7.32 1.55
C SER A 81 9.41 -7.64 0.29
N LEU A 82 10.12 -6.67 -0.28
CA LEU A 82 11.11 -6.93 -1.33
C LEU A 82 12.36 -7.62 -0.77
N LEU A 83 12.77 -7.25 0.45
CA LEU A 83 13.95 -7.83 1.09
C LEU A 83 13.76 -9.29 1.44
N LEU A 84 12.57 -9.69 1.91
CA LEU A 84 12.26 -11.11 2.13
C LEU A 84 12.44 -11.90 0.83
N VAL A 85 11.85 -11.43 -0.27
CA VAL A 85 11.97 -12.09 -1.59
C VAL A 85 13.44 -12.23 -2.01
N LYS A 86 14.24 -11.17 -1.85
CA LYS A 86 15.68 -11.20 -2.15
C LYS A 86 16.43 -12.22 -1.28
N LYS A 87 16.11 -12.29 0.02
CA LYS A 87 16.79 -13.19 0.98
C LYS A 87 16.44 -14.66 0.74
N VAL A 88 15.19 -14.96 0.38
CA VAL A 88 14.77 -16.29 -0.05
C VAL A 88 15.50 -16.70 -1.33
N LYS A 89 15.51 -15.84 -2.36
CA LYS A 89 16.19 -16.13 -3.64
C LYS A 89 17.70 -16.28 -3.53
N SER A 90 18.33 -15.54 -2.62
CA SER A 90 19.78 -15.60 -2.41
C SER A 90 20.22 -16.67 -1.42
N LEU A 91 19.29 -17.50 -0.92
CA LEU A 91 19.56 -18.53 0.09
C LEU A 91 20.25 -17.99 1.35
N LYS A 92 19.91 -16.76 1.78
CA LYS A 92 20.48 -16.08 2.96
C LYS A 92 19.44 -15.76 4.04
N LEU A 93 18.37 -16.56 4.12
CA LEU A 93 17.29 -16.37 5.09
C LEU A 93 17.61 -16.97 6.47
N GLU A 94 18.50 -17.96 6.56
CA GLU A 94 18.78 -18.74 7.78
C GLU A 94 19.12 -17.90 9.01
N PRO A 95 20.01 -16.89 8.94
CA PRO A 95 20.38 -16.11 10.14
C PRO A 95 19.21 -15.30 10.71
N HIS A 96 18.18 -15.04 9.89
CA HIS A 96 16.99 -14.33 10.33
C HIS A 96 15.98 -15.29 10.96
N LEU A 97 15.94 -16.56 10.54
CA LEU A 97 15.05 -17.59 11.10
C LEU A 97 15.46 -18.03 12.51
N THR A 98 16.74 -17.92 12.86
CA THR A 98 17.26 -18.29 14.19
C THR A 98 17.03 -17.21 15.25
N LEU A 99 16.56 -16.02 14.86
CA LEU A 99 16.25 -14.96 15.82
C LEU A 99 14.98 -15.33 16.61
N PRO A 100 14.92 -15.02 17.92
CA PRO A 100 13.75 -15.27 18.78
C PRO A 100 12.63 -14.23 18.53
N ILE A 101 12.42 -13.83 17.27
CA ILE A 101 11.45 -12.84 16.84
C ILE A 101 10.81 -13.36 15.56
N ASN A 102 9.49 -13.16 15.40
CA ASN A 102 8.82 -13.48 14.15
C ASN A 102 9.49 -12.71 12.99
N THR A 103 10.05 -13.45 12.04
CA THR A 103 10.78 -12.91 10.88
C THR A 103 9.92 -11.99 10.03
N GLN A 104 8.62 -12.29 9.89
CA GLN A 104 7.68 -11.45 9.15
C GLN A 104 7.53 -10.09 9.82
N PHE A 105 7.32 -10.09 11.14
CA PHE A 105 7.24 -8.86 11.94
C PHE A 105 8.55 -8.06 11.85
N LEU A 106 9.70 -8.75 11.89
CA LEU A 106 11.00 -8.12 11.75
C LEU A 106 11.12 -7.40 10.40
N TYR A 107 10.80 -8.06 9.28
CA TYR A 107 10.93 -7.45 7.95
C TYR A 107 9.99 -6.26 7.75
N VAL A 108 8.76 -6.33 8.27
CA VAL A 108 7.78 -5.23 8.22
C VAL A 108 8.27 -4.01 8.97
N THR A 109 8.80 -4.21 10.18
CA THR A 109 9.03 -3.10 11.12
C THR A 109 10.43 -2.50 11.02
N THR A 110 11.40 -3.24 10.48
CA THR A 110 12.80 -2.79 10.46
C THR A 110 13.23 -2.11 9.16
N ASN A 111 12.48 -2.29 8.07
CA ASN A 111 12.92 -1.87 6.72
C ASN A 111 12.13 -0.67 6.20
N ILE A 112 12.18 0.43 6.95
CA ILE A 112 11.58 1.71 6.56
C ILE A 112 12.43 2.34 5.44
N ALA A 113 11.80 2.71 4.34
CA ALA A 113 12.44 3.25 3.15
C ALA A 113 12.40 4.78 3.14
N PHE A 114 13.34 5.41 3.85
CA PHE A 114 13.45 6.88 3.97
C PHE A 114 13.63 7.62 2.65
N GLU A 115 14.01 6.92 1.59
CA GLU A 115 14.00 7.41 0.20
C GLU A 115 12.64 8.04 -0.18
N HIS A 116 11.53 7.47 0.30
CA HIS A 116 10.17 7.95 0.02
C HIS A 116 9.63 8.94 1.06
N PHE A 117 10.43 9.34 2.06
CA PHE A 117 9.99 10.24 3.13
C PHE A 117 9.54 11.60 2.59
N LEU A 118 10.33 12.21 1.71
CA LEU A 118 10.06 13.53 1.15
C LEU A 118 8.72 13.56 0.41
N LEU A 119 8.45 12.54 -0.41
CA LEU A 119 7.19 12.45 -1.15
C LEU A 119 6.01 12.12 -0.25
N SER A 120 6.20 11.28 0.76
CA SER A 120 5.15 11.01 1.76
C SER A 120 4.76 12.30 2.47
N PHE A 121 5.75 13.11 2.85
CA PHE A 121 5.52 14.43 3.44
C PHE A 121 4.79 15.37 2.46
N LEU A 122 5.23 15.45 1.20
CA LEU A 122 4.59 16.29 0.20
C LEU A 122 3.15 15.85 -0.10
N SER A 123 2.88 14.55 -0.15
CA SER A 123 1.53 14.00 -0.33
C SER A 123 0.61 14.30 0.85
N LEU A 124 1.16 14.36 2.07
CA LEU A 124 0.42 14.74 3.27
C LEU A 124 0.11 16.25 3.28
N VAL A 125 1.04 17.09 2.84
CA VAL A 125 0.77 18.51 2.61
C VAL A 125 -0.34 18.69 1.58
N LEU A 126 -0.24 18.00 0.43
CA LEU A 126 -1.24 18.05 -0.64
C LEU A 126 -2.62 17.60 -0.14
N PHE A 127 -2.68 16.55 0.69
CA PHE A 127 -3.91 16.10 1.36
C PHE A 127 -4.59 17.21 2.15
N PHE A 128 -3.87 17.90 3.02
CA PHE A 128 -4.45 19.00 3.80
C PHE A 128 -4.81 20.20 2.92
N THR A 129 -4.00 20.55 1.93
CA THR A 129 -4.29 21.66 1.00
C THR A 129 -5.58 21.43 0.22
N VAL A 130 -5.82 20.20 -0.26
CA VAL A 130 -7.05 19.84 -0.97
C VAL A 130 -8.27 19.96 -0.05
N HIS A 131 -8.16 19.51 1.20
CA HIS A 131 -9.25 19.65 2.17
C HIS A 131 -9.57 21.10 2.54
N ILE A 132 -8.56 21.97 2.58
CA ILE A 132 -8.72 23.42 2.77
C ILE A 132 -9.39 24.03 1.53
N TYR A 133 -8.95 23.66 0.33
CA TYR A 133 -9.50 24.16 -0.94
C TYR A 133 -11.00 23.85 -1.09
N PHE A 134 -11.43 22.65 -0.74
CA PHE A 134 -12.84 22.24 -0.79
C PHE A 134 -13.66 22.66 0.45
N GLY A 135 -13.07 23.36 1.42
CA GLY A 135 -13.78 23.81 2.63
C GLY A 135 -14.37 22.67 3.47
N THR A 136 -13.71 21.51 3.49
CA THR A 136 -14.26 20.32 4.15
C THR A 136 -14.22 20.42 5.69
N ASN A 137 -15.21 19.81 6.35
CA ASN A 137 -15.29 19.77 7.82
C ASN A 137 -14.12 18.98 8.42
N ILE A 138 -13.55 19.45 9.54
CA ILE A 138 -12.47 18.81 10.30
C ILE A 138 -12.74 17.33 10.61
N LEU A 139 -14.01 16.98 10.91
CA LEU A 139 -14.40 15.59 11.17
C LEU A 139 -14.19 14.72 9.94
N LEU A 140 -14.55 15.24 8.76
CA LEU A 140 -14.44 14.53 7.49
C LEU A 140 -12.97 14.39 7.06
N VAL A 141 -12.13 15.38 7.34
CA VAL A 141 -10.66 15.28 7.18
C VAL A 141 -10.10 14.14 8.04
N PHE A 142 -10.51 14.07 9.31
CA PHE A 142 -10.04 13.03 10.23
C PHE A 142 -10.50 11.63 9.79
N LEU A 143 -11.77 11.48 9.40
CA LEU A 143 -12.30 10.22 8.89
C LEU A 143 -11.60 9.80 7.59
N HIS A 144 -11.32 10.77 6.70
CA HIS A 144 -10.58 10.50 5.48
C HIS A 144 -9.16 10.00 5.77
N PHE A 145 -8.47 10.62 6.73
CA PHE A 145 -7.15 10.19 7.14
C PHE A 145 -7.15 8.78 7.72
N ILE A 146 -8.14 8.42 8.54
CA ILE A 146 -8.31 7.05 9.06
C ILE A 146 -8.52 6.06 7.90
N MET A 147 -9.40 6.37 6.95
CA MET A 147 -9.66 5.51 5.80
C MET A 147 -8.42 5.29 4.93
N VAL A 148 -7.57 6.31 4.78
CA VAL A 148 -6.26 6.20 4.10
C VAL A 148 -5.34 5.24 4.86
N LEU A 149 -5.23 5.37 6.19
CA LEU A 149 -4.40 4.46 7.00
C LEU A 149 -4.90 3.01 6.91
N GLU A 150 -6.20 2.80 6.95
CA GLU A 150 -6.80 1.49 6.73
C GLU A 150 -6.49 0.94 5.33
N GLY A 151 -6.56 1.79 4.31
CA GLY A 151 -6.17 1.45 2.94
C GLY A 151 -4.70 1.03 2.84
N VAL A 152 -3.78 1.74 3.51
CA VAL A 152 -2.36 1.35 3.60
C VAL A 152 -2.25 -0.02 4.26
N LEU A 153 -2.93 -0.26 5.37
CA LEU A 153 -2.92 -1.56 6.04
C LEU A 153 -3.41 -2.67 5.10
N ILE A 154 -4.55 -2.50 4.41
CA ILE A 154 -5.03 -3.48 3.41
C ILE A 154 -3.99 -3.74 2.32
N LEU A 155 -3.35 -2.68 1.81
CA LEU A 155 -2.35 -2.82 0.75
C LEU A 155 -1.12 -3.61 1.22
N THR A 156 -0.62 -3.33 2.42
CA THR A 156 0.52 -4.08 3.01
C THR A 156 0.22 -5.56 3.14
N SER A 157 -1.01 -5.83 3.55
CA SER A 157 -1.55 -7.12 3.85
C SER A 157 -1.65 -8.00 2.61
N ILE A 158 -2.26 -7.48 1.54
CA ILE A 158 -2.34 -8.16 0.23
C ILE A 158 -0.94 -8.34 -0.36
N THR A 159 -0.09 -7.30 -0.29
CA THR A 159 1.27 -7.40 -0.82
C THR A 159 2.05 -8.50 -0.13
N TRP A 160 1.84 -8.69 1.17
CA TRP A 160 2.55 -9.70 1.92
C TRP A 160 2.16 -11.12 1.53
N ILE A 161 0.85 -11.39 1.45
CA ILE A 161 0.32 -12.70 1.01
C ILE A 161 0.92 -13.06 -0.35
N ILE A 162 0.94 -12.11 -1.29
CA ILE A 162 1.50 -12.35 -2.62
C ILE A 162 3.00 -12.64 -2.54
N ARG A 163 3.76 -11.89 -1.74
CA ARG A 163 5.22 -12.03 -1.68
C ARG A 163 5.69 -13.25 -0.91
N THR A 164 4.91 -13.81 0.02
CA THR A 164 5.27 -15.07 0.70
C THR A 164 5.15 -16.28 -0.22
N THR A 165 4.39 -16.23 -1.32
CA THR A 165 4.34 -17.32 -2.32
C THR A 165 5.69 -17.64 -2.97
N ILE A 166 6.69 -16.77 -2.80
CA ILE A 166 8.03 -16.94 -3.38
C ILE A 166 8.73 -18.24 -2.97
N PHE A 167 8.37 -18.85 -1.83
CA PHE A 167 8.96 -20.12 -1.41
C PHE A 167 8.64 -21.30 -2.34
N TRP A 168 7.56 -21.23 -3.14
CA TRP A 168 7.19 -22.33 -4.06
C TRP A 168 7.48 -22.03 -5.53
N THR A 169 7.65 -20.76 -5.89
CA THR A 169 7.79 -20.35 -7.29
C THR A 169 9.14 -19.68 -7.53
N THR A 170 10.05 -20.42 -8.18
CA THR A 170 11.31 -19.87 -8.72
C THR A 170 11.05 -18.92 -9.89
N SER A 171 9.97 -19.17 -10.63
CA SER A 171 9.62 -18.59 -11.94
C SER A 171 8.40 -17.67 -11.94
N LEU A 172 7.88 -17.21 -10.80
CA LEU A 172 7.00 -16.04 -10.82
C LEU A 172 7.88 -14.80 -11.10
N VAL A 173 8.18 -14.67 -12.40
CA VAL A 173 8.88 -13.58 -13.05
C VAL A 173 8.32 -12.28 -12.49
N SER A 174 9.22 -11.47 -11.92
CA SER A 174 8.99 -10.08 -11.55
C SER A 174 7.85 -9.72 -10.58
N ILE A 175 7.41 -10.56 -9.62
CA ILE A 175 6.56 -10.09 -8.49
C ILE A 175 7.15 -8.89 -7.74
N LYS A 176 8.44 -8.59 -7.96
CA LYS A 176 9.10 -7.34 -7.55
C LYS A 176 8.18 -6.11 -7.76
N ASN A 177 7.46 -6.04 -8.89
CA ASN A 177 6.57 -4.92 -9.24
C ASN A 177 5.10 -5.32 -9.56
N SER A 178 4.73 -6.60 -9.45
CA SER A 178 3.45 -7.12 -9.97
C SER A 178 2.32 -7.24 -8.95
N ASN A 179 2.29 -6.42 -7.88
CA ASN A 179 1.11 -6.45 -7.02
C ASN A 179 -0.09 -5.87 -7.82
N PRO A 180 -1.11 -6.69 -8.13
CA PRO A 180 -2.24 -6.29 -8.97
C PRO A 180 -3.05 -5.16 -8.35
N CYS A 181 -3.03 -4.99 -7.02
CA CYS A 181 -3.73 -3.89 -6.39
C CYS A 181 -3.18 -2.53 -6.83
N PHE A 182 -1.88 -2.35 -7.11
CA PHE A 182 -1.38 -1.04 -7.59
C PHE A 182 -2.01 -0.61 -8.92
N LYS A 183 -2.36 -1.57 -9.79
CA LYS A 183 -3.03 -1.29 -11.06
C LYS A 183 -4.49 -0.88 -10.87
N VAL A 184 -5.13 -1.39 -9.82
CA VAL A 184 -6.52 -1.08 -9.48
C VAL A 184 -6.62 0.20 -8.66
N LEU A 185 -5.66 0.46 -7.77
CA LEU A 185 -5.59 1.61 -6.86
C LEU A 185 -5.64 2.95 -7.58
N VAL A 186 -5.04 3.01 -8.78
CA VAL A 186 -4.97 4.22 -9.61
C VAL A 186 -6.24 4.48 -10.41
N ARG A 187 -7.27 3.62 -10.27
CA ARG A 187 -8.55 3.73 -10.99
C ARG A 187 -9.71 3.93 -10.02
N PRO A 188 -10.62 4.88 -10.29
CA PRO A 188 -11.76 5.13 -9.45
C PRO A 188 -12.74 3.96 -9.53
N GLU A 189 -13.53 3.75 -8.47
CA GLU A 189 -14.45 2.62 -8.39
C GLU A 189 -15.49 2.59 -9.51
N GLN A 190 -15.86 3.77 -10.02
CA GLN A 190 -16.85 3.96 -11.07
C GLN A 190 -16.37 3.43 -12.43
N SER A 191 -15.07 3.15 -12.60
CA SER A 191 -14.53 2.51 -13.81
C SER A 191 -14.86 1.01 -13.90
N PHE A 192 -15.39 0.40 -12.85
CA PHE A 192 -15.68 -1.04 -12.80
C PHE A 192 -17.19 -1.29 -12.73
N HIS A 193 -17.68 -2.28 -13.50
CA HIS A 193 -19.09 -2.65 -13.55
C HIS A 193 -19.32 -4.13 -13.21
N GLY A 194 -20.52 -4.44 -12.69
CA GLY A 194 -21.01 -5.79 -12.47
C GLY A 194 -20.16 -6.63 -11.51
N VAL A 195 -19.94 -7.89 -11.87
CA VAL A 195 -19.23 -8.89 -11.04
C VAL A 195 -17.79 -8.49 -10.75
N VAL A 196 -17.10 -7.82 -11.68
CA VAL A 196 -15.72 -7.39 -11.49
C VAL A 196 -15.61 -6.37 -10.36
N ARG A 197 -16.55 -5.41 -10.28
CA ARG A 197 -16.62 -4.45 -9.17
C ARG A 197 -16.83 -5.18 -7.84
N PHE A 198 -17.75 -6.15 -7.80
CA PHE A 198 -18.02 -6.94 -6.60
C PHE A 198 -16.78 -7.70 -6.13
N ILE A 199 -16.04 -8.35 -7.03
CA ILE A 199 -14.80 -9.06 -6.70
C ILE A 199 -13.74 -8.10 -6.14
N LEU A 200 -13.51 -6.97 -6.81
CA LEU A 200 -12.49 -5.99 -6.42
C LEU A 200 -12.85 -5.15 -5.18
N MET A 201 -14.09 -5.25 -4.74
CA MET A 201 -14.60 -4.59 -3.55
C MET A 201 -14.60 -5.58 -2.38
N PHE A 202 -15.20 -6.77 -2.52
CA PHE A 202 -15.41 -7.67 -1.39
C PHE A 202 -14.42 -8.84 -1.27
N ILE A 203 -13.91 -9.37 -2.40
CA ILE A 203 -13.02 -10.55 -2.38
C ILE A 203 -11.56 -10.12 -2.30
N LEU A 204 -11.16 -9.23 -3.20
CA LEU A 204 -9.84 -8.61 -3.22
C LEU A 204 -10.06 -7.09 -3.12
N PRO A 205 -10.06 -6.52 -1.91
CA PRO A 205 -10.58 -5.18 -1.59
C PRO A 205 -9.66 -4.04 -2.07
N CYS A 206 -9.14 -4.11 -3.29
CA CYS A 206 -8.26 -3.08 -3.83
C CYS A 206 -9.02 -1.76 -4.05
N LEU A 207 -10.34 -1.81 -4.31
CA LEU A 207 -11.17 -0.60 -4.48
C LEU A 207 -11.46 0.15 -3.18
N PHE A 208 -11.43 -0.54 -2.03
CA PHE A 208 -11.56 0.09 -0.71
C PHE A 208 -10.36 0.96 -0.35
N ILE A 209 -9.22 0.77 -1.01
CA ILE A 209 -7.98 1.44 -0.63
C ILE A 209 -8.00 2.93 -0.97
N THR A 210 -8.52 3.30 -2.15
CA THR A 210 -8.54 4.69 -2.65
C THR A 210 -9.92 5.15 -3.13
N GLY A 211 -10.70 4.25 -3.73
CA GLY A 211 -12.02 4.56 -4.28
C GLY A 211 -13.03 4.99 -3.22
N VAL A 212 -13.16 4.20 -2.15
CA VAL A 212 -14.14 4.46 -1.07
C VAL A 212 -13.77 5.70 -0.22
N PRO A 213 -12.51 5.91 0.21
CA PRO A 213 -12.13 7.14 0.89
C PRO A 213 -12.47 8.40 0.07
N ALA A 214 -12.19 8.38 -1.24
CA ALA A 214 -12.49 9.49 -2.13
C ALA A 214 -13.99 9.69 -2.37
N SER A 215 -14.77 8.62 -2.49
CA SER A 215 -16.22 8.70 -2.74
C SER A 215 -17.01 9.17 -1.53
N VAL A 216 -16.56 8.82 -0.31
CA VAL A 216 -17.16 9.32 0.94
C VAL A 216 -16.89 10.82 1.10
N VAL A 217 -15.67 11.27 0.81
CA VAL A 217 -15.27 12.69 0.98
C VAL A 217 -15.93 13.60 -0.04
N SER A 218 -16.08 13.12 -1.28
CA SER A 218 -16.78 13.85 -2.35
C SER A 218 -18.31 13.84 -2.20
N GLY A 219 -18.85 13.14 -1.20
CA GLY A 219 -20.29 13.06 -0.96
C GLY A 219 -21.06 12.17 -1.95
N ILE A 220 -20.35 11.46 -2.85
CA ILE A 220 -20.96 10.50 -3.79
C ILE A 220 -21.51 9.29 -3.02
N MET A 221 -20.80 8.85 -1.98
CA MET A 221 -21.22 7.77 -1.10
C MET A 221 -21.66 8.30 0.27
N SER A 222 -22.74 7.74 0.81
CA SER A 222 -23.20 8.06 2.17
C SER A 222 -22.17 7.66 3.24
N MET A 223 -22.20 8.33 4.40
CA MET A 223 -21.37 8.00 5.58
C MET A 223 -21.56 6.56 6.09
N LYS A 224 -22.63 5.85 5.68
CA LYS A 224 -22.78 4.41 5.97
C LYS A 224 -21.65 3.58 5.34
N TRP A 225 -21.11 4.04 4.21
CA TRP A 225 -19.98 3.40 3.55
C TRP A 225 -18.68 3.51 4.35
N PHE A 226 -18.51 4.55 5.20
CA PHE A 226 -17.43 4.58 6.16
C PHE A 226 -17.54 3.44 7.18
N PHE A 227 -18.73 3.18 7.72
CA PHE A 227 -18.94 2.06 8.65
C PHE A 227 -18.78 0.70 7.98
N ILE A 228 -19.24 0.57 6.73
CA ILE A 228 -19.02 -0.65 5.94
C ILE A 228 -17.54 -0.81 5.64
N GLN A 229 -16.83 0.25 5.26
CA GLN A 229 -15.39 0.21 5.02
C GLN A 229 -14.65 -0.18 6.30
N THR A 230 -14.90 0.46 7.44
CA THR A 230 -14.26 0.13 8.71
C THR A 230 -14.59 -1.30 9.17
N LEU A 231 -15.81 -1.78 8.93
CA LEU A 231 -16.19 -3.17 9.21
C LEU A 231 -15.51 -4.15 8.25
N VAL A 232 -15.45 -3.83 6.96
CA VAL A 232 -14.76 -4.63 5.94
C VAL A 232 -13.25 -4.62 6.20
N THR A 233 -12.65 -3.49 6.58
CA THR A 233 -11.23 -3.38 6.94
C THR A 233 -10.96 -4.13 8.23
N LEU A 234 -11.82 -4.06 9.25
CA LEU A 234 -11.72 -4.88 10.46
C LEU A 234 -11.86 -6.37 10.17
N ILE A 235 -12.82 -6.78 9.35
CA ILE A 235 -13.01 -8.18 8.94
C ILE A 235 -11.82 -8.64 8.10
N LEU A 236 -11.34 -7.83 7.16
CA LEU A 236 -10.16 -8.14 6.37
C LEU A 236 -8.92 -8.17 7.24
N ILE A 237 -8.72 -7.23 8.16
CA ILE A 237 -7.60 -7.24 9.11
C ILE A 237 -7.74 -8.44 10.04
N LEU A 238 -8.93 -8.83 10.48
CA LEU A 238 -9.16 -10.00 11.33
C LEU A 238 -8.90 -11.29 10.55
N ILE A 239 -9.49 -11.43 9.36
CA ILE A 239 -9.25 -12.52 8.41
C ILE A 239 -7.78 -12.56 8.06
N LEU A 240 -7.13 -11.42 7.86
CA LEU A 240 -5.72 -11.32 7.54
C LEU A 240 -4.84 -11.57 8.75
N ILE A 241 -5.24 -11.24 9.97
CA ILE A 241 -4.54 -11.64 11.18
C ILE A 241 -4.68 -13.15 11.33
N LEU A 242 -5.87 -13.72 11.08
CA LEU A 242 -6.12 -15.17 11.07
C LEU A 242 -5.33 -15.88 9.95
N ILE A 243 -5.34 -15.33 8.74
CA ILE A 243 -4.67 -15.83 7.54
C ILE A 243 -3.17 -15.58 7.62
N LEU A 244 -2.66 -14.47 8.15
CA LEU A 244 -1.21 -14.24 8.30
C LEU A 244 -0.64 -15.07 9.44
N ILE A 245 -1.33 -15.14 10.58
CA ILE A 245 -0.84 -15.92 11.72
C ILE A 245 -1.00 -17.41 11.48
N PHE A 246 -2.05 -17.86 10.78
CA PHE A 246 -2.28 -19.28 10.54
C PHE A 246 -1.81 -19.71 9.15
N ILE A 247 -2.34 -19.10 8.07
CA ILE A 247 -1.95 -19.48 6.71
C ILE A 247 -0.55 -18.97 6.37
N ALA A 248 -0.16 -17.72 6.62
CA ALA A 248 1.18 -17.25 6.28
C ALA A 248 2.23 -17.83 7.22
N LYS A 249 1.91 -18.20 8.46
CA LYS A 249 2.80 -19.05 9.27
C LYS A 249 2.88 -20.47 8.73
N LEU A 250 1.76 -21.10 8.38
CA LEU A 250 1.74 -22.47 7.82
C LEU A 250 2.48 -22.53 6.46
N VAL A 251 2.18 -21.60 5.57
CA VAL A 251 2.86 -21.34 4.30
C VAL A 251 4.33 -21.09 4.61
N PHE A 252 4.68 -20.12 5.46
CA PHE A 252 6.08 -19.84 5.79
C PHE A 252 6.82 -21.04 6.40
N ASP A 253 6.22 -21.79 7.32
CA ASP A 253 6.81 -22.96 7.97
C ASP A 253 6.99 -24.12 6.97
N ILE A 254 6.02 -24.35 6.08
CA ILE A 254 6.15 -25.30 4.95
C ILE A 254 7.24 -24.83 3.98
N GLY A 255 7.27 -23.53 3.68
CA GLY A 255 8.26 -22.91 2.79
C GLY A 255 9.67 -23.02 3.36
N VAL A 256 9.84 -22.80 4.66
CA VAL A 256 11.11 -22.96 5.39
C VAL A 256 11.55 -24.41 5.40
N LYS A 257 10.65 -25.37 5.65
CA LYS A 257 10.97 -26.83 5.54
C LYS A 257 11.41 -27.24 4.15
N ARG A 258 10.90 -26.59 3.10
CA ARG A 258 11.34 -26.84 1.73
C ARG A 258 12.69 -26.17 1.45
N TYR A 259 12.84 -24.93 1.90
CA TYR A 259 14.08 -24.16 1.80
C TYR A 259 15.25 -24.88 2.49
N SER A 260 15.04 -25.49 3.66
CA SER A 260 16.07 -26.27 4.35
C SER A 260 16.56 -27.47 3.53
N LYS A 261 15.68 -28.10 2.73
CA LYS A 261 16.05 -29.21 1.83
C LYS A 261 16.91 -28.78 0.63
N TYR A 262 16.94 -27.49 0.30
CA TYR A 262 17.75 -26.96 -0.81
C TYR A 262 19.15 -26.49 -0.36
N ILE A 263 19.39 -26.38 0.95
CA ILE A 263 20.65 -25.90 1.50
C ILE A 263 21.50 -27.05 2.08
N THR A 264 20.85 -28.11 2.55
CA THR A 264 21.50 -29.40 2.83
C THR A 264 21.82 -30.14 1.54
#